data_AF-A0AB37IP08-F1
#
_entry.id   AF-A0AB37IP08-F1
#
_cell.length_a   1.000
_cell.length_b   1.000
_cell.length_c   1.000
_cell.angle_alpha   90.00
_cell.angle_beta   90.00
_cell.angle_gamma   90.00
#
_symmetry.space_group_name_H-M   'P 1'
#
loop_
_entity.id
_entity.type
_entity.pdbx_description
1 polymer ?
#
loop_
_entity_poly.entity_id
_entity_poly.type
_entity_poly.pdbx_seq_one_letter_code
_entity_poly.pdbx_strand_id
1 'polypeptide(L)'
;MILAFICSLSLFAIFVLGILKITLFNQNFMIRAVESSHYGETITKEINHTIADVGRGANISQKWLNQTVSESLVNDNIKQYIHSIYAGSTFQLEGEKQIEETVQSQLESYGKEKNYPRNAEFETTVNKLKKVSIETVRRDIEIPYFALYGKKIMAYTSTLNLLLIFAVAFFGILFSAIISLNKPFFHLIIRYLAYVIGGAGLMVGALPTYLYVTRLIERLGIHSEALYLFLTTYLKNFLFMFMKFGLFSILLSLFLFGVSEFFRKKIVRREK
;
A
#
# COMPACT_ATOMS: atom_id res chain seq x y z
N MET A 1 -38.29 4.08 3.30
CA MET A 1 -37.40 3.12 2.60
C MET A 1 -36.45 3.81 1.64
N ILE A 2 -36.92 4.57 0.64
CA ILE A 2 -36.05 5.27 -0.34
C ILE A 2 -35.02 6.20 0.34
N LEU A 3 -35.44 7.01 1.32
CA LEU A 3 -34.53 7.91 2.02
C LEU A 3 -33.39 7.18 2.75
N ALA A 4 -33.67 6.03 3.37
CA ALA A 4 -32.66 5.21 4.04
C ALA A 4 -31.70 4.57 3.01
N PHE A 5 -32.20 4.19 1.84
CA PHE A 5 -31.35 3.70 0.75
C PHE A 5 -30.39 4.77 0.23
N ILE A 6 -30.87 5.98 -0.05
CA ILE A 6 -30.01 7.10 -0.50
C ILE A 6 -29.00 7.47 0.60
N CYS A 7 -29.41 7.47 1.86
CA CYS A 7 -28.53 7.68 3.00
C CYS A 7 -27.46 6.58 3.11
N SER A 8 -27.80 5.32 2.83
CA SER A 8 -26.82 4.21 2.76
C SER A 8 -25.80 4.38 1.62
N LEU A 9 -26.22 4.89 0.46
CA LEU A 9 -25.33 5.16 -0.67
C LEU A 9 -24.35 6.30 -0.34
N SER A 10 -24.83 7.33 0.35
CA SER A 10 -23.99 8.41 0.84
C SER A 10 -22.97 7.92 1.89
N LEU A 11 -23.37 7.05 2.82
CA LEU A 11 -22.46 6.44 3.78
C LEU A 11 -21.45 5.50 3.12
N PHE A 12 -21.86 4.74 2.11
CA PHE A 12 -20.97 3.95 1.27
C PHE A 12 -19.87 4.82 0.65
N ALA A 13 -20.24 5.98 0.08
CA ALA A 13 -19.26 6.91 -0.49
C ALA A 13 -18.27 7.41 0.58
N ILE A 14 -18.73 7.73 1.80
CA ILE A 14 -17.86 8.12 2.92
C ILE A 14 -16.87 6.99 3.25
N PHE A 15 -17.33 5.74 3.33
CA PHE A 15 -16.46 4.61 3.62
C PHE A 15 -15.42 4.41 2.52
N VAL A 16 -15.82 4.43 1.24
CA VAL A 16 -14.88 4.29 0.11
C VAL A 16 -13.82 5.38 0.17
N LEU A 17 -14.23 6.65 0.25
CA LEU A 17 -13.31 7.79 0.31
C LEU A 17 -12.40 7.75 1.55
N GLY A 18 -12.95 7.36 2.70
CA GLY A 18 -12.20 7.18 3.94
C GLY A 18 -11.16 6.07 3.83
N ILE A 19 -11.52 4.92 3.26
CA ILE A 19 -10.59 3.80 3.01
C ILE A 19 -9.49 4.22 2.05
N LEU A 20 -9.81 4.91 0.95
CA LEU A 20 -8.80 5.44 0.02
C LEU A 20 -7.83 6.37 0.75
N LYS A 21 -8.34 7.25 1.63
CA LYS A 21 -7.53 8.20 2.40
C LYS A 21 -6.53 7.51 3.34
N ILE A 22 -6.94 6.44 4.02
CA ILE A 22 -6.06 5.70 4.96
C ILE A 22 -5.18 4.64 4.27
N THR A 23 -5.38 4.39 2.98
CA THR A 23 -4.62 3.43 2.18
C THR A 23 -3.80 4.11 1.08
N LEU A 24 -4.37 4.34 -0.10
CA LEU A 24 -3.67 4.88 -1.27
C LEU A 24 -3.01 6.24 -1.02
N PHE A 25 -3.63 7.08 -0.20
CA PHE A 25 -3.13 8.42 0.14
C PHE A 25 -2.30 8.44 1.43
N ASN A 26 -1.91 7.27 1.94
CA ASN A 26 -1.18 7.13 3.20
C ASN A 26 0.18 6.46 2.98
N GLN A 27 1.25 7.23 3.14
CA GLN A 27 2.63 6.76 3.01
C GLN A 27 2.92 5.52 3.87
N ASN A 28 2.44 5.53 5.13
CA ASN A 28 2.68 4.43 6.07
C ASN A 28 1.99 3.13 5.65
N PHE A 29 0.91 3.21 4.87
CA PHE A 29 0.27 2.02 4.31
C PHE A 29 1.19 1.34 3.29
N MET A 30 1.86 2.11 2.43
CA MET A 30 2.83 1.59 1.45
C MET A 30 4.09 1.05 2.12
N ILE A 31 4.63 1.76 3.11
CA ILE A 31 5.80 1.30 3.89
C ILE A 31 5.52 -0.04 4.57
N ARG A 32 4.36 -0.17 5.24
CA ARG A 32 3.98 -1.45 5.87
C ARG A 32 3.83 -2.60 4.86
N ALA A 33 3.38 -2.30 3.64
CA ALA A 33 3.29 -3.32 2.59
C ALA A 33 4.68 -3.78 2.12
N VAL A 34 5.64 -2.86 1.98
CA VAL A 34 7.06 -3.20 1.72
C VAL A 34 7.61 -4.09 2.83
N GLU A 35 7.43 -3.70 4.09
CA GLU A 35 7.96 -4.42 5.24
C GLU A 35 7.34 -5.82 5.37
N SER A 36 6.01 -5.93 5.27
CA SER A 36 5.31 -7.22 5.40
C SER A 36 5.52 -8.18 4.23
N SER A 37 5.87 -7.67 3.05
CA SER A 37 6.15 -8.50 1.86
C SER A 37 7.59 -9.00 1.77
N HIS A 38 8.45 -8.62 2.72
CA HIS A 38 9.89 -8.92 2.68
C HIS A 38 10.57 -8.37 1.41
N TYR A 39 10.00 -7.30 0.83
CA TYR A 39 10.47 -6.71 -0.43
C TYR A 39 11.94 -6.31 -0.36
N GLY A 40 12.35 -5.67 0.75
CA GLY A 40 13.73 -5.24 0.96
C GLY A 40 14.74 -6.38 0.96
N GLU A 41 14.42 -7.50 1.60
CA GLU A 41 15.26 -8.70 1.62
C GLU A 41 15.40 -9.29 0.20
N THR A 42 14.27 -9.51 -0.48
CA THR A 42 14.24 -10.13 -1.81
C THR A 42 14.92 -9.25 -2.85
N ILE A 43 14.64 -7.94 -2.89
CA ILE A 43 15.27 -7.03 -3.86
C ILE A 43 16.76 -6.85 -3.57
N THR A 44 17.21 -6.90 -2.31
CA THR A 44 18.64 -6.89 -1.97
C THR A 44 19.36 -8.11 -2.56
N LYS A 45 18.73 -9.29 -2.51
CA LYS A 45 19.27 -10.51 -3.13
C LYS A 45 19.31 -10.37 -4.66
N GLU A 46 18.25 -9.86 -5.28
CA GLU A 46 18.19 -9.60 -6.73
C GLU A 46 19.27 -8.60 -7.19
N ILE A 47 19.47 -7.50 -6.45
CA ILE A 47 20.49 -6.49 -6.71
C ILE A 47 21.90 -7.10 -6.65
N ASN A 48 22.24 -7.78 -5.54
CA ASN A 48 23.56 -8.38 -5.37
C ASN A 48 23.83 -9.49 -6.40
N HIS A 49 22.81 -10.28 -6.75
CA HIS A 49 22.91 -11.27 -7.83
C HIS A 49 23.22 -10.60 -9.18
N THR A 50 22.50 -9.51 -9.51
CA THR A 50 22.72 -8.77 -10.76
C THR A 50 24.11 -8.15 -10.82
N ILE A 51 24.60 -7.55 -9.74
CA ILE A 51 25.96 -6.98 -9.67
C ILE A 51 27.01 -8.09 -9.89
N ALA A 52 26.83 -9.23 -9.22
CA ALA A 52 27.75 -10.34 -9.36
C ALA A 52 27.73 -10.94 -10.77
N ASP A 53 26.58 -10.97 -11.44
CA ASP A 53 26.43 -11.44 -12.82
C ASP A 53 27.16 -10.55 -13.83
N VAL A 54 27.11 -9.23 -13.63
CA VAL A 54 27.94 -8.29 -14.40
C VAL A 54 29.42 -8.57 -14.15
N GLY A 55 29.80 -8.81 -12.89
CA GLY A 55 31.17 -9.19 -12.52
C GLY A 55 31.63 -10.50 -13.17
N ARG A 56 30.75 -11.50 -13.31
CA ARG A 56 31.05 -12.74 -14.04
C ARG A 56 31.44 -12.47 -15.49
N GLY A 57 30.82 -11.48 -16.14
CA GLY A 57 31.20 -11.03 -17.48
C GLY A 57 32.63 -10.48 -17.58
N ALA A 58 33.22 -10.05 -16.45
CA ALA A 58 34.62 -9.63 -16.31
C ALA A 58 35.50 -10.71 -15.65
N ASN A 59 35.07 -11.98 -15.66
CA ASN A 59 35.73 -13.13 -15.02
C ASN A 59 35.90 -13.02 -13.48
N ILE A 60 35.10 -12.18 -12.82
CA ILE A 60 35.08 -12.08 -11.36
C ILE A 60 34.04 -13.07 -10.82
N SER A 61 34.47 -13.97 -9.94
CA SER A 61 33.58 -14.95 -9.33
C SER A 61 32.50 -14.28 -8.47
N GLN A 62 31.28 -14.82 -8.53
CA GLN A 62 30.11 -14.33 -7.79
C GLN A 62 30.34 -14.25 -6.26
N LYS A 63 31.24 -15.08 -5.70
CA LYS A 63 31.58 -15.05 -4.27
C LYS A 63 32.11 -13.70 -3.77
N TRP A 64 32.62 -12.85 -4.67
CA TRP A 64 33.21 -11.56 -4.31
C TRP A 64 32.22 -10.40 -4.30
N LEU A 65 31.11 -10.54 -5.03
CA LEU A 65 30.17 -9.44 -5.31
C LEU A 65 28.74 -9.76 -4.87
N ASN A 66 28.50 -10.93 -4.27
CA ASN A 66 27.17 -11.33 -3.78
C ASN A 66 26.73 -10.61 -2.50
N GLN A 67 27.55 -9.71 -1.95
CA GLN A 67 27.28 -8.89 -0.78
C GLN A 67 27.82 -7.46 -0.98
N THR A 68 27.69 -6.92 -2.20
CA THR A 68 28.09 -5.55 -2.52
C THR A 68 27.20 -4.50 -1.83
N VAL A 69 25.93 -4.83 -1.59
CA VAL A 69 24.95 -3.92 -0.98
C VAL A 69 24.29 -4.59 0.21
N SER A 70 24.13 -3.86 1.32
CA SER A 70 23.45 -4.35 2.52
C SER A 70 21.94 -4.15 2.45
N GLU A 71 21.19 -5.02 3.12
CA GLU A 71 19.74 -4.92 3.20
C GLU A 71 19.27 -3.63 3.88
N SER A 72 20.00 -3.16 4.90
CA SER A 72 19.69 -1.89 5.58
C SER A 72 19.74 -0.72 4.60
N LEU A 73 20.81 -0.61 3.80
CA LEU A 73 20.97 0.47 2.83
C LEU A 73 19.84 0.46 1.80
N VAL A 74 19.46 -0.73 1.34
CA VAL A 74 18.36 -0.92 0.38
C VAL A 74 17.02 -0.53 1.02
N ASN A 75 16.73 -0.98 2.24
CA ASN A 75 15.50 -0.67 2.97
C ASN A 75 15.32 0.84 3.22
N ASP A 76 16.40 1.52 3.64
CA ASP A 76 16.37 2.96 3.90
C ASP A 76 16.07 3.75 2.62
N ASN A 77 16.75 3.38 1.52
CA ASN A 77 16.51 3.98 0.21
C ASN A 77 15.10 3.68 -0.35
N ILE A 78 14.55 2.48 -0.12
CA ILE A 78 13.15 2.18 -0.50
C ILE A 78 12.19 3.07 0.28
N LYS A 79 12.40 3.27 1.58
CA LYS A 79 11.57 4.16 2.40
C LYS A 79 11.68 5.62 1.94
N GLN A 80 12.87 6.06 1.57
CA GLN A 80 13.10 7.39 1.02
C GLN A 80 12.44 7.57 -0.35
N TYR A 81 12.53 6.56 -1.23
CA TYR A 81 11.83 6.54 -2.51
C TYR A 81 10.31 6.64 -2.32
N ILE A 82 9.75 5.86 -1.40
CA ILE A 82 8.34 5.98 -1.02
C ILE A 82 8.04 7.41 -0.53
N HIS A 83 8.86 7.97 0.35
CA HIS A 83 8.65 9.32 0.86
C HIS A 83 8.65 10.37 -0.25
N SER A 84 9.58 10.30 -1.20
CA SER A 84 9.67 11.27 -2.30
C SER A 84 8.41 11.24 -3.18
N ILE A 85 7.79 10.07 -3.36
CA ILE A 85 6.51 9.93 -4.07
C ILE A 85 5.39 10.71 -3.37
N TYR A 86 5.25 10.57 -2.05
CA TYR A 86 4.19 11.25 -1.30
C TYR A 86 4.49 12.74 -1.07
N ALA A 87 5.76 13.12 -1.00
CA ALA A 87 6.20 14.51 -0.90
C ALA A 87 6.15 15.26 -2.25
N GLY A 88 6.08 14.54 -3.37
CA GLY A 88 6.17 15.12 -4.72
C GLY A 88 7.57 15.59 -5.09
N SER A 89 8.61 15.04 -4.46
CA SER A 89 10.02 15.36 -4.71
C SER A 89 10.71 14.28 -5.57
N THR A 90 11.87 14.62 -6.12
CA THR A 90 12.72 13.67 -6.85
C THR A 90 13.48 12.80 -5.86
N PHE A 91 13.50 11.49 -6.10
CA PHE A 91 14.31 10.56 -5.32
C PHE A 91 15.81 10.77 -5.59
N GLN A 92 16.62 10.64 -4.55
CA GLN A 92 18.07 10.63 -4.62
C GLN A 92 18.57 9.41 -3.85
N LEU A 93 19.43 8.62 -4.49
CA LEU A 93 20.02 7.45 -3.88
C LEU A 93 21.06 7.89 -2.83
N GLU A 94 20.87 7.43 -1.60
CA GLU A 94 21.83 7.60 -0.51
C GLU A 94 22.79 6.40 -0.43
N GLY A 95 24.02 6.66 0.03
CA GLY A 95 25.04 5.62 0.22
C GLY A 95 25.84 5.25 -1.03
N GLU A 96 25.80 6.03 -2.10
CA GLU A 96 26.60 5.78 -3.32
C GLU A 96 28.09 5.57 -2.99
N LYS A 97 28.67 6.45 -2.17
CA LYS A 97 30.07 6.33 -1.74
C LYS A 97 30.36 5.03 -1.00
N GLN A 98 29.44 4.57 -0.15
CA GLN A 98 29.59 3.30 0.58
C GLN A 98 29.58 2.11 -0.38
N ILE A 99 28.75 2.14 -1.42
CA ILE A 99 28.72 1.12 -2.47
C ILE A 99 30.06 1.14 -3.23
N GLU A 100 30.56 2.31 -3.62
CA GLU A 100 31.84 2.43 -4.32
C GLU A 100 33.02 1.89 -3.51
N GLU A 101 33.08 2.22 -2.22
CA GLU A 101 34.12 1.76 -1.29
C GLU A 101 34.03 0.23 -1.09
N THR A 102 32.82 -0.32 -1.02
CA THR A 102 32.61 -1.78 -0.90
C THR A 102 33.08 -2.51 -2.15
N VAL A 103 32.70 -2.03 -3.34
CA VAL A 103 33.15 -2.60 -4.62
C VAL A 103 34.68 -2.49 -4.76
N GLN A 104 35.26 -1.33 -4.40
CA GLN A 104 36.71 -1.15 -4.41
C GLN A 104 37.40 -2.21 -3.55
N SER A 105 36.95 -2.37 -2.30
CA SER A 105 37.55 -3.31 -1.34
C SER A 105 37.43 -4.77 -1.79
N GLN A 106 36.26 -5.16 -2.32
CA GLN A 106 36.01 -6.50 -2.85
C GLN A 106 36.94 -6.81 -4.03
N LEU A 107 37.10 -5.87 -4.96
CA LEU A 107 37.95 -6.05 -6.14
C LEU A 107 39.44 -5.99 -5.81
N GLU A 108 39.87 -5.15 -4.88
CA GLU A 108 41.25 -5.15 -4.39
C GLU A 108 41.63 -6.49 -3.74
N SER A 109 40.70 -7.07 -2.96
CA SER A 109 40.88 -8.39 -2.35
C SER A 109 40.96 -9.50 -3.40
N TYR A 110 40.08 -9.45 -4.41
CA TYR A 110 40.12 -10.35 -5.57
C TYR A 110 41.43 -10.25 -6.35
N GLY A 111 41.88 -9.02 -6.64
CA GLY A 111 43.11 -8.76 -7.38
C GLY A 111 44.34 -9.31 -6.67
N LYS A 112 44.40 -9.17 -5.33
CA LYS A 112 45.46 -9.76 -4.49
C LYS A 112 45.43 -11.29 -4.53
N GLU A 113 44.27 -11.94 -4.37
CA GLU A 113 44.15 -13.41 -4.40
C GLU A 113 44.58 -14.00 -5.75
N LYS A 114 44.29 -13.30 -6.85
CA LYS A 114 44.59 -13.75 -8.22
C LYS A 114 45.93 -13.24 -8.76
N ASN A 115 46.69 -12.46 -7.99
CA ASN A 115 47.92 -11.80 -8.43
C ASN A 115 47.73 -10.96 -9.71
N TYR A 116 46.57 -10.29 -9.86
CA TYR A 116 46.34 -9.42 -11.01
C TYR A 116 47.22 -8.16 -10.90
N PRO A 117 47.94 -7.78 -11.98
CA PRO A 117 48.70 -6.53 -11.99
C PRO A 117 47.73 -5.35 -11.91
N ARG A 118 48.02 -4.42 -10.98
CA ARG A 118 47.26 -3.16 -10.82
C ARG A 118 47.61 -2.19 -11.95
N ASN A 119 47.09 -2.46 -13.13
CA ASN A 119 47.29 -1.67 -14.33
C ASN A 119 46.02 -0.83 -14.65
N ALA A 120 46.09 -0.03 -15.71
CA ALA A 120 44.97 0.82 -16.13
C ALA A 120 43.69 0.03 -16.49
N GLU A 121 43.83 -1.21 -16.96
CA GLU A 121 42.71 -2.09 -17.31
C GLU A 121 41.95 -2.58 -16.06
N PHE A 122 42.68 -2.92 -15.00
CA PHE A 122 42.08 -3.27 -13.71
C PHE A 122 41.30 -2.09 -13.11
N GLU A 123 41.90 -0.90 -13.07
CA GLU A 123 41.22 0.31 -12.57
C GLU A 123 39.99 0.69 -13.42
N THR A 124 40.04 0.46 -14.74
CA THR A 124 38.88 0.64 -15.62
C THR A 124 37.74 -0.33 -15.27
N THR A 125 38.07 -1.59 -14.99
CA THR A 125 37.10 -2.62 -14.57
C THR A 125 36.46 -2.27 -13.23
N VAL A 126 37.27 -1.82 -12.26
CA VAL A 126 36.80 -1.36 -10.95
C VAL A 126 35.83 -0.20 -11.09
N ASN A 127 36.20 0.85 -11.84
CA ASN A 127 35.35 2.02 -12.04
C ASN A 127 34.05 1.67 -12.78
N LYS A 128 34.11 0.76 -13.77
CA LYS A 128 32.92 0.26 -14.46
C LYS A 128 31.98 -0.48 -13.50
N LEU A 129 32.51 -1.35 -12.64
CA LEU A 129 31.71 -2.11 -11.67
C LEU A 129 31.11 -1.22 -10.59
N LYS A 130 31.83 -0.21 -10.10
CA LYS A 130 31.27 0.80 -9.19
C LYS A 130 30.04 1.48 -9.80
N LYS A 131 30.20 2.01 -11.02
CA LYS A 131 29.11 2.68 -11.74
C LYS A 131 27.92 1.74 -11.97
N VAL A 132 28.16 0.53 -12.48
CA VAL A 132 27.07 -0.43 -12.73
C VAL A 132 26.38 -0.85 -11.42
N SER A 133 27.11 -0.96 -10.31
CA SER A 133 26.51 -1.28 -9.00
C SER A 133 25.54 -0.19 -8.57
N ILE A 134 25.95 1.08 -8.63
CA ILE A 134 25.08 2.23 -8.30
C ILE A 134 23.85 2.26 -9.21
N GLU A 135 24.03 2.12 -10.53
CA GLU A 135 22.92 2.12 -11.49
C GLU A 135 21.96 0.94 -11.27
N THR A 136 22.49 -0.22 -10.88
CA THR A 136 21.67 -1.41 -10.55
C THR A 136 20.83 -1.14 -9.31
N VAL A 137 21.42 -0.64 -8.23
CA VAL A 137 20.69 -0.28 -7.01
C VAL A 137 19.61 0.75 -7.33
N ARG A 138 19.96 1.80 -8.05
CA ARG A 138 19.04 2.88 -8.43
C ARG A 138 17.86 2.33 -9.23
N ARG A 139 18.11 1.57 -10.29
CA ARG A 139 17.08 0.99 -11.17
C ARG A 139 16.14 0.04 -10.42
N ASP A 140 16.68 -0.78 -9.52
CA ASP A 140 15.90 -1.83 -8.86
C ASP A 140 15.10 -1.27 -7.65
N ILE A 141 15.57 -0.18 -7.03
CA ILE A 141 14.79 0.57 -6.03
C ILE A 141 13.74 1.47 -6.69
N GLU A 142 14.10 2.19 -7.75
CA GLU A 142 13.19 3.07 -8.49
C GLU A 142 12.26 2.25 -9.40
N ILE A 143 11.21 1.66 -8.84
CA ILE A 143 10.22 0.90 -9.61
C ILE A 143 9.60 1.81 -10.69
N PRO A 144 9.84 1.54 -11.99
CA PRO A 144 9.23 2.32 -13.06
C PRO A 144 7.71 2.35 -12.90
N TYR A 145 7.09 3.48 -13.24
CA TYR A 145 5.64 3.77 -13.10
C TYR A 145 5.12 4.03 -11.68
N PHE A 146 5.78 3.60 -10.60
CA PHE A 146 5.28 3.87 -9.24
C PHE A 146 5.36 5.36 -8.88
N ALA A 147 6.48 6.02 -9.20
CA ALA A 147 6.58 7.46 -9.03
C ALA A 147 5.53 8.22 -9.85
N LEU A 148 5.28 7.78 -11.10
CA LEU A 148 4.26 8.39 -11.95
C LEU A 148 2.84 8.20 -11.39
N TYR A 149 2.54 6.98 -10.94
CA TYR A 149 1.25 6.62 -10.36
C TYR A 149 1.01 7.34 -9.04
N GLY A 150 1.98 7.33 -8.13
CA GLY A 150 1.89 8.02 -6.85
C GLY A 150 1.77 9.53 -7.02
N LYS A 151 2.52 10.15 -7.95
CA LYS A 151 2.34 11.58 -8.27
C LYS A 151 0.93 11.88 -8.77
N LYS A 152 0.36 11.02 -9.63
CA LYS A 152 -1.03 11.15 -10.09
C LYS A 152 -2.01 11.04 -8.92
N ILE A 153 -1.86 10.06 -8.03
CA ILE A 153 -2.71 9.93 -6.83
C ILE A 153 -2.61 11.20 -5.97
N MET A 154 -1.40 11.62 -5.63
CA MET A 154 -1.18 12.73 -4.72
C MET A 154 -1.73 14.05 -5.26
N ALA A 155 -1.78 14.24 -6.58
CA ALA A 155 -2.44 15.38 -7.21
C ALA A 155 -3.95 15.46 -6.87
N TYR A 156 -4.62 14.33 -6.59
CA TYR A 156 -6.04 14.28 -6.21
C TYR A 156 -6.29 14.40 -4.71
N THR A 157 -5.27 14.65 -3.87
CA THR A 157 -5.44 14.70 -2.41
C THR A 157 -6.46 15.76 -1.99
N SER A 158 -6.38 16.96 -2.58
CA SER A 158 -7.34 18.04 -2.32
C SER A 158 -8.75 17.68 -2.79
N THR A 159 -8.87 17.06 -3.98
CA THR A 159 -10.14 16.61 -4.52
C THR A 159 -10.78 15.54 -3.63
N LEU A 160 -10.00 14.56 -3.15
CA LEU A 160 -10.46 13.53 -2.22
C LEU A 160 -11.01 14.15 -0.92
N ASN A 161 -10.29 15.11 -0.35
CA ASN A 161 -10.72 15.81 0.87
C ASN A 161 -12.03 16.57 0.65
N LEU A 162 -12.17 17.26 -0.48
CA LEU A 162 -13.39 17.99 -0.82
C LEU A 162 -14.58 17.02 -1.00
N LEU A 163 -14.39 15.93 -1.76
CA LEU A 163 -15.41 14.90 -1.94
C LEU A 163 -15.84 14.28 -0.61
N LEU A 164 -14.89 14.04 0.30
CA LEU A 164 -15.19 13.52 1.64
C LEU A 164 -16.05 14.50 2.45
N ILE A 165 -15.68 15.79 2.47
CA ILE A 165 -16.45 16.84 3.17
C ILE A 165 -17.87 16.91 2.61
N PHE A 166 -18.01 16.93 1.28
CA PHE A 166 -19.31 16.96 0.62
C PHE A 166 -20.15 15.71 0.95
N ALA A 167 -19.54 14.52 0.89
CA ALA A 167 -20.23 13.27 1.22
C ALA A 167 -20.71 13.24 2.67
N VAL A 168 -19.91 13.73 3.62
CA VAL A 168 -20.28 13.84 5.04
C VAL A 168 -21.40 14.85 5.26
N ALA A 169 -21.32 16.03 4.62
CA ALA A 169 -22.37 17.04 4.71
C ALA A 169 -23.69 16.53 4.15
N PHE A 170 -23.65 15.90 2.97
CA PHE A 170 -24.82 15.30 2.33
C PHE A 170 -25.43 14.18 3.18
N PHE A 171 -24.59 13.30 3.75
CA PHE A 171 -25.03 12.28 4.70
C PHE A 171 -25.74 12.89 5.91
N GLY A 172 -25.15 13.94 6.50
CA GLY A 172 -25.69 14.64 7.65
C GLY A 172 -27.09 15.22 7.39
N ILE A 173 -27.32 15.80 6.21
CA ILE A 173 -28.62 16.33 5.80
C ILE A 173 -29.65 15.18 5.69
N LEU A 174 -29.31 14.09 4.98
CA LEU A 174 -30.21 12.95 4.81
C LEU A 174 -30.53 12.28 6.15
N PHE A 175 -29.54 12.12 7.02
CA PHE A 175 -29.72 11.51 8.32
C PHE A 175 -30.56 12.40 9.25
N SER A 176 -30.37 13.72 9.20
CA SER A 176 -31.20 14.68 9.93
C SER A 176 -32.67 14.65 9.48
N ALA A 177 -32.92 14.42 8.18
CA ALA A 177 -34.27 14.21 7.67
C ALA A 177 -34.89 12.92 8.22
N ILE A 178 -34.13 11.81 8.29
CA ILE A 178 -34.60 10.56 8.92
C ILE A 178 -34.98 10.79 10.38
N ILE A 179 -34.16 11.50 11.15
CA ILE A 179 -34.46 11.85 12.55
C ILE A 179 -35.73 12.68 12.62
N SER A 180 -35.84 13.74 11.83
CA SER A 180 -36.95 14.69 11.89
C SER A 180 -38.30 14.05 11.57
N LEU A 181 -38.35 13.16 10.58
CA LEU A 181 -39.56 12.45 10.18
C LEU A 181 -40.00 11.37 11.18
N ASN A 182 -39.09 10.89 12.03
CA ASN A 182 -39.35 9.78 12.96
C ASN A 182 -39.18 10.16 14.43
N LYS A 183 -39.09 11.47 14.75
CA LYS A 183 -38.92 12.00 16.12
C LYS A 183 -39.79 11.33 17.19
N PRO A 184 -41.10 11.11 17.00
CA PRO A 184 -41.93 10.51 18.05
C PRO A 184 -41.57 9.05 18.36
N PHE A 185 -40.91 8.34 17.44
CA PHE A 185 -40.63 6.91 17.54
C PHE A 185 -39.14 6.62 17.47
N PHE A 186 -38.44 6.75 18.59
CA PHE A 186 -36.98 6.53 18.68
C PHE A 186 -36.52 5.16 18.15
N HIS A 187 -37.32 4.10 18.35
CA HIS A 187 -37.01 2.77 17.82
C HIS A 187 -36.95 2.72 16.28
N LEU A 188 -37.73 3.57 15.58
CA LEU A 188 -37.69 3.69 14.11
C LEU A 188 -36.41 4.38 13.66
N ILE A 189 -35.93 5.39 14.38
CA ILE A 189 -34.66 6.07 14.08
C ILE A 189 -33.50 5.05 14.12
N ILE A 190 -33.42 4.26 15.20
CA ILE A 190 -32.39 3.21 15.34
C ILE A 190 -32.52 2.16 14.23
N ARG A 191 -33.76 1.78 13.86
CA ARG A 191 -34.00 0.81 12.79
C ARG A 191 -33.49 1.32 11.44
N TYR A 192 -33.80 2.56 11.10
CA TYR A 192 -33.32 3.16 9.86
C TYR A 192 -31.80 3.33 9.86
N LEU A 193 -31.20 3.67 11.00
CA LEU A 193 -29.74 3.70 11.14
C LEU A 193 -29.13 2.31 10.90
N ALA A 194 -29.73 1.24 11.44
CA ALA A 194 -29.30 -0.13 11.15
C ALA A 194 -29.34 -0.41 9.65
N TYR A 195 -30.44 -0.09 8.96
CA TYR A 195 -30.55 -0.29 7.50
C TYR A 195 -29.51 0.51 6.71
N VAL A 196 -29.24 1.75 7.10
CA VAL A 196 -28.25 2.62 6.46
C VAL A 196 -26.85 2.04 6.58
N ILE A 197 -26.45 1.65 7.81
CA ILE A 197 -25.13 1.07 8.10
C ILE A 197 -24.98 -0.32 7.45
N GLY A 198 -26.01 -1.15 7.51
CA GLY A 198 -26.01 -2.48 6.91
C GLY A 198 -25.89 -2.43 5.39
N GLY A 199 -26.69 -1.56 4.76
CA GLY A 199 -26.66 -1.34 3.31
C GLY A 199 -25.28 -0.86 2.84
N ALA A 200 -24.73 0.16 3.50
CA ALA A 200 -23.39 0.66 3.20
C ALA A 200 -22.31 -0.43 3.40
N GLY A 201 -22.40 -1.20 4.49
CA GLY A 201 -21.47 -2.29 4.81
C GLY A 201 -21.42 -3.37 3.73
N LEU A 202 -22.60 -3.79 3.25
CA LEU A 202 -22.71 -4.75 2.14
C LEU A 202 -22.10 -4.20 0.84
N MET A 203 -22.41 -2.94 0.49
CA MET A 203 -21.86 -2.31 -0.73
C MET A 203 -20.34 -2.17 -0.66
N VAL A 204 -19.77 -1.81 0.49
CA VAL A 204 -18.31 -1.71 0.69
C VAL A 204 -17.64 -3.08 0.63
N GLY A 205 -18.25 -4.10 1.24
CA GLY A 205 -17.62 -5.42 1.39
C GLY A 205 -17.76 -6.34 0.17
N ALA A 206 -18.84 -6.24 -0.61
CA ALA A 206 -19.19 -7.25 -1.61
C ALA A 206 -18.14 -7.42 -2.71
N LEU A 207 -17.80 -6.34 -3.43
CA LEU A 207 -16.83 -6.40 -4.52
C LEU A 207 -15.43 -6.82 -4.05
N PRO A 208 -14.87 -6.24 -2.97
CA PRO A 208 -13.56 -6.65 -2.44
C PRO A 208 -13.52 -8.11 -2.02
N THR A 209 -14.61 -8.62 -1.42
CA THR A 209 -14.71 -10.05 -1.07
C THR A 209 -14.71 -10.93 -2.32
N TYR A 210 -15.45 -10.55 -3.35
CA TYR A 210 -15.46 -11.27 -4.63
C TYR A 210 -14.06 -11.32 -5.28
N LEU A 211 -13.37 -10.17 -5.35
CA LEU A 211 -12.01 -10.08 -5.91
C LEU A 211 -11.00 -10.93 -5.12
N TYR A 212 -11.15 -10.97 -3.79
CA TYR A 212 -10.31 -11.78 -2.92
C TYR A 212 -10.54 -13.29 -3.14
N VAL A 213 -11.81 -13.74 -3.13
CA VAL A 213 -12.18 -15.16 -3.30
C VAL A 213 -11.79 -15.71 -4.67
N THR A 214 -11.93 -14.90 -5.73
CA THR A 214 -11.55 -15.28 -7.10
C THR A 214 -10.03 -15.34 -7.32
N ARG A 215 -9.23 -14.91 -6.34
CA ARG A 215 -7.75 -14.86 -6.39
C ARG A 215 -7.23 -14.08 -7.60
N LEU A 216 -7.95 -13.04 -8.01
CA LEU A 216 -7.61 -12.28 -9.22
C LEU A 216 -6.21 -11.64 -9.12
N ILE A 217 -5.85 -11.17 -7.92
CA ILE A 217 -4.53 -10.56 -7.64
C ILE A 217 -3.37 -11.56 -7.82
N GLU A 218 -3.59 -12.85 -7.58
CA GLU A 218 -2.53 -13.87 -7.65
C GLU A 218 -2.17 -14.23 -9.09
N ARG A 219 -3.03 -13.86 -10.06
CA ARG A 219 -2.85 -14.11 -11.50
C ARG A 219 -2.10 -13.01 -12.23
N LEU A 220 -1.53 -12.04 -11.50
CA LEU A 220 -0.72 -10.97 -12.09
C LEU A 220 0.61 -11.54 -12.59
N GLY A 221 0.85 -11.43 -13.90
CA GLY A 221 2.10 -11.88 -14.53
C GLY A 221 3.24 -10.88 -14.29
N ILE A 222 3.79 -10.86 -13.08
CA ILE A 222 4.95 -10.03 -12.73
C ILE A 222 6.21 -10.90 -12.73
N HIS A 223 7.24 -10.44 -13.45
CA HIS A 223 8.48 -11.21 -13.65
C HIS A 223 9.47 -11.14 -12.47
N SER A 224 9.53 -10.04 -11.72
CA SER A 224 10.35 -9.95 -10.50
C SER A 224 9.60 -10.53 -9.30
N GLU A 225 10.28 -11.39 -8.54
CA GLU A 225 9.73 -12.01 -7.34
C GLU A 225 9.47 -10.95 -6.26
N ALA A 226 10.45 -10.07 -6.02
CA ALA A 226 10.30 -8.95 -5.09
C ALA A 226 9.05 -8.12 -5.43
N LEU A 227 8.93 -7.68 -6.69
CA LEU A 227 7.81 -6.84 -7.12
C LEU A 227 6.46 -7.58 -7.02
N TYR A 228 6.42 -8.88 -7.34
CA TYR A 228 5.23 -9.71 -7.18
C TYR A 228 4.78 -9.77 -5.72
N LEU A 229 5.69 -10.11 -4.81
CA LEU A 229 5.40 -10.22 -3.38
C LEU A 229 4.90 -8.88 -2.81
N PHE A 230 5.57 -7.79 -3.17
CA PHE A 230 5.16 -6.45 -2.77
C PHE A 230 3.76 -6.10 -3.28
N LEU A 231 3.52 -6.17 -4.59
CA LEU A 231 2.27 -5.69 -5.19
C LEU A 231 1.09 -6.54 -4.74
N THR A 232 1.25 -7.86 -4.69
CA THR A 232 0.19 -8.76 -4.22
C THR A 232 -0.15 -8.51 -2.75
N THR A 233 0.86 -8.28 -1.89
CA THR A 233 0.66 -7.93 -0.49
C THR A 233 -0.03 -6.58 -0.34
N TYR A 234 0.42 -5.56 -1.07
CA TYR A 234 -0.19 -4.23 -1.06
C TYR A 234 -1.68 -4.27 -1.46
N LEU A 235 -1.99 -4.95 -2.57
CA LEU A 235 -3.36 -5.07 -3.07
C LEU A 235 -4.25 -5.92 -2.16
N LYS A 236 -3.72 -7.02 -1.58
CA LYS A 236 -4.45 -7.83 -0.60
C LYS A 236 -4.75 -7.01 0.66
N ASN A 237 -3.77 -6.29 1.20
CA ASN A 237 -3.97 -5.38 2.33
C ASN A 237 -5.01 -4.30 2.03
N PHE A 238 -5.02 -3.78 0.80
CA PHE A 238 -6.01 -2.80 0.35
C PHE A 238 -7.42 -3.40 0.35
N LEU A 239 -7.62 -4.59 -0.24
CA LEU A 239 -8.91 -5.29 -0.20
C LEU A 239 -9.35 -5.64 1.23
N PHE A 240 -8.42 -6.03 2.10
CA PHE A 240 -8.70 -6.32 3.50
C PHE A 240 -9.26 -5.11 4.25
N MET A 241 -8.84 -3.89 3.91
CA MET A 241 -9.42 -2.68 4.53
C MET A 241 -10.90 -2.55 4.20
N PHE A 242 -11.31 -2.74 2.95
CA PHE A 242 -12.72 -2.73 2.60
C PHE A 242 -13.50 -3.86 3.28
N MET A 243 -12.96 -5.08 3.30
CA MET A 243 -13.63 -6.20 3.96
C MET A 243 -13.80 -5.97 5.47
N LYS A 244 -12.79 -5.42 6.16
CA LYS A 244 -12.87 -5.08 7.59
C LYS A 244 -13.94 -4.04 7.88
N PHE A 245 -13.98 -2.95 7.13
CA PHE A 245 -15.01 -1.91 7.28
C PHE A 245 -16.40 -2.43 6.94
N GLY A 246 -16.54 -3.20 5.85
CA GLY A 246 -17.80 -3.82 5.46
C GLY A 246 -18.34 -4.77 6.54
N LEU A 247 -17.49 -5.68 7.04
CA LEU A 247 -17.86 -6.63 8.09
C LEU A 247 -18.23 -5.91 9.40
N PHE A 248 -17.41 -4.97 9.84
CA PHE A 248 -17.69 -4.18 11.04
C PHE A 248 -19.04 -3.45 10.94
N SER A 249 -19.32 -2.84 9.78
CA SER A 249 -20.59 -2.16 9.50
C SER A 249 -21.78 -3.13 9.55
N ILE A 250 -21.65 -4.31 8.96
CA ILE A 250 -22.72 -5.33 9.00
C ILE A 250 -23.01 -5.78 10.45
N LEU A 251 -21.96 -6.06 11.24
CA LEU A 251 -22.12 -6.45 12.64
C LEU A 251 -22.77 -5.34 13.48
N LEU A 252 -22.34 -4.08 13.27
CA LEU A 252 -22.93 -2.93 13.93
C LEU A 252 -24.40 -2.75 13.55
N SER A 253 -24.74 -2.95 12.28
CA SER A 253 -26.13 -2.93 11.80
C SER A 253 -27.00 -3.97 12.51
N LEU A 254 -26.53 -5.23 12.60
CA LEU A 254 -27.27 -6.30 13.27
C LEU A 254 -27.49 -5.99 14.76
N PHE A 255 -26.46 -5.46 15.43
CA PHE A 255 -26.57 -5.01 16.82
C PHE A 255 -27.64 -3.90 16.97
N LEU A 256 -27.57 -2.84 16.15
CA LEU A 256 -28.54 -1.74 16.19
C LEU A 256 -29.97 -2.21 15.87
N PHE A 257 -30.12 -3.16 14.95
CA PHE A 257 -31.42 -3.77 14.66
C PHE A 257 -32.00 -4.47 15.89
N GLY A 258 -31.18 -5.24 16.62
CA GLY A 258 -31.58 -5.87 17.88
C GLY A 258 -31.99 -4.85 18.96
N VAL A 259 -31.23 -3.76 19.08
CA VAL A 259 -31.54 -2.65 20.00
C VAL A 259 -32.88 -1.99 19.62
N SER A 260 -33.14 -1.75 18.33
CA SER A 260 -34.43 -1.22 17.85
C SER A 260 -35.61 -2.11 18.25
N GLU A 261 -35.48 -3.42 18.09
CA GLU A 261 -36.54 -4.38 18.46
C GLU A 261 -36.81 -4.41 19.97
N PHE A 262 -35.76 -4.27 20.78
CA PHE A 262 -35.91 -4.18 22.22
C PHE A 262 -36.73 -2.94 22.63
N PHE A 263 -36.42 -1.77 22.07
CA PHE A 263 -37.18 -0.54 22.36
C PHE A 263 -38.62 -0.61 21.85
N ARG A 264 -38.87 -1.21 20.68
CA ARG A 264 -40.23 -1.44 20.17
C ARG A 264 -41.05 -2.27 21.16
N LYS A 265 -40.52 -3.40 21.63
CA LYS A 265 -41.21 -4.28 22.59
C LYS A 265 -41.52 -3.57 23.91
N LYS A 266 -40.63 -2.67 24.37
CA LYS A 266 -40.85 -1.89 25.60
C LYS A 266 -42.00 -0.89 25.47
N ILE A 267 -42.16 -0.26 24.31
CA ILE A 267 -43.27 0.68 24.04
C ILE A 267 -44.60 -0.08 23.99
N VAL A 268 -44.68 -1.17 23.22
CA VAL A 268 -45.90 -1.99 23.09
C VAL A 268 -46.34 -2.60 24.44
N ARG A 269 -45.40 -2.90 25.34
CA ARG A 269 -45.72 -3.38 26.70
C ARG A 269 -46.20 -2.29 27.67
N ARG A 270 -45.96 -1.00 27.37
CA ARG A 270 -46.46 0.12 28.18
C ARG A 270 -47.87 0.56 27.79
N GLU A 271 -48.30 0.22 26.57
CA GLU A 271 -49.62 0.54 26.03
C GLU A 271 -50.66 -0.58 26.28
N LYS A 272 -50.24 -1.72 26.85
CA LYS A 272 -51.10 -2.79 27.37
C LYS A 272 -51.22 -2.67 28.88
#